data_AF-A0A1V8S8B3-F1
#
_entry.id   AF-A0A1V8S8B3-F1
#
_cell.length_a   1.000
_cell.length_b   1.000
_cell.length_c   1.000
_cell.angle_alpha   90.00
_cell.angle_beta   90.00
_cell.angle_gamma   90.00
#
_symmetry.space_group_name_H-M   'P 1'
#
loop_
_entity.id
_entity.type
_entity.pdbx_description
1 polymer ?
#
loop_
_entity_poly.entity_id
_entity_poly.type
_entity_poly.pdbx_seq_one_letter_code
_entity_poly.pdbx_strand_id
1 'polypeptide(L)'
;MRLQLKSNEAHAERFRVHYSHSIEHVAIGSSVRLEEFTHGILPDEAHFHRQSELRGQFLADGAQLAFHLIQRKMQLPHAINFMFDEILPKLPHGNGGLISACKITPYVSRTDQHILRWKPPYEKTIDFRLRIVTFPMTEDSDGEYDGWISKHEIELLAHHGDKDQ
;
A
#
# COMPACT_ATOMS: atom_id res chain seq x y z
N MET A 1 -3.99 -2.47 -11.20
CA MET A 1 -4.50 -1.61 -10.10
C MET A 1 -4.99 -2.50 -8.96
N ARG A 2 -4.48 -2.32 -7.74
CA ARG A 2 -4.84 -3.16 -6.57
C ARG A 2 -5.91 -2.42 -5.77
N LEU A 3 -7.13 -2.96 -5.72
CA LEU A 3 -8.16 -2.52 -4.78
C LEU A 3 -7.64 -2.81 -3.36
N GLN A 4 -7.70 -1.82 -2.47
CA GLN A 4 -7.36 -2.01 -1.06
C GLN A 4 -8.60 -2.55 -0.36
N LEU A 5 -8.53 -3.81 0.06
CA LEU A 5 -9.58 -4.50 0.82
C LEU A 5 -9.26 -4.32 2.31
N LYS A 6 -10.17 -3.75 3.10
CA LYS A 6 -10.11 -3.81 4.58
C LYS A 6 -10.92 -5.02 5.02
N SER A 7 -10.27 -6.11 5.41
CA SER A 7 -10.93 -7.39 5.72
C SER A 7 -11.52 -7.46 7.14
N ASN A 8 -12.70 -8.05 7.26
CA ASN A 8 -12.93 -9.19 8.17
C ASN A 8 -13.33 -10.41 7.31
N GLU A 9 -13.08 -11.61 7.81
CA GLU A 9 -12.87 -12.85 7.05
C GLU A 9 -13.86 -13.25 5.93
N ALA A 10 -13.28 -13.99 4.96
CA ALA A 10 -13.85 -15.06 4.13
C ALA A 10 -14.97 -14.77 3.09
N HIS A 11 -14.60 -14.19 1.94
CA HIS A 11 -14.84 -14.75 0.59
C HIS A 11 -14.22 -13.78 -0.45
N ALA A 12 -13.08 -14.13 -1.01
CA ALA A 12 -12.41 -13.29 -2.01
C ALA A 12 -12.93 -13.61 -3.41
N GLU A 13 -14.09 -13.06 -3.79
CA GLU A 13 -14.42 -12.93 -5.21
C GLU A 13 -13.42 -11.97 -5.87
N ARG A 14 -12.81 -12.43 -6.96
CA ARG A 14 -11.70 -11.74 -7.62
C ARG A 14 -12.26 -10.66 -8.56
N PHE A 15 -12.58 -9.49 -8.02
CA PHE A 15 -12.94 -8.32 -8.82
C PHE A 15 -11.79 -7.94 -9.76
N ARG A 16 -11.97 -8.15 -11.07
CA ARG A 16 -11.02 -7.76 -12.11
C ARG A 16 -11.47 -6.45 -12.75
N VAL A 17 -10.77 -5.36 -12.44
CA VAL A 17 -10.99 -4.01 -13.03
C VAL A 17 -10.62 -3.92 -14.53
N HIS A 18 -10.20 -5.03 -15.12
CA HIS A 18 -9.87 -5.11 -16.55
C HIS A 18 -11.08 -5.50 -17.41
N TYR A 19 -12.21 -5.82 -16.77
CA TYR A 19 -13.43 -6.22 -17.47
C TYR A 19 -14.64 -5.45 -16.96
N SER A 20 -15.48 -4.99 -17.87
CA SER A 20 -16.87 -4.60 -17.56
C SER A 20 -17.77 -5.24 -18.63
N HIS A 21 -18.88 -5.85 -18.21
CA HIS A 21 -19.80 -6.54 -19.13
C HIS A 21 -19.11 -7.53 -20.09
N SER A 22 -18.08 -8.24 -19.61
CA SER A 22 -17.25 -9.17 -20.40
C SER A 22 -16.34 -8.53 -21.47
N ILE A 23 -16.22 -7.21 -21.50
CA ILE A 23 -15.33 -6.47 -22.41
C ILE A 23 -13.99 -6.22 -21.72
N GLU A 24 -12.88 -6.53 -22.40
CA GLU A 24 -11.52 -6.32 -21.89
C GLU A 24 -11.02 -4.90 -22.16
N HIS A 25 -10.68 -4.18 -21.10
CA HIS A 25 -10.28 -2.77 -21.13
C HIS A 25 -8.76 -2.57 -21.02
N VAL A 26 -7.97 -3.63 -21.22
CA VAL A 26 -6.51 -3.58 -21.03
C VAL A 26 -5.81 -2.70 -22.08
N ALA A 27 -6.37 -2.62 -23.28
CA ALA A 27 -5.81 -1.88 -24.41
C ALA A 27 -6.00 -0.35 -24.34
N ILE A 28 -6.88 0.16 -23.48
CA ILE A 28 -7.18 1.59 -23.35
C ILE A 28 -6.38 2.25 -22.23
N GLY A 29 -6.16 3.56 -22.36
CA GLY A 29 -5.48 4.38 -21.35
C GLY A 29 -6.17 4.33 -19.99
N SER A 30 -5.41 4.58 -18.92
CA SER A 30 -5.92 4.47 -17.55
C SER A 30 -7.07 5.43 -17.22
N SER A 31 -7.15 6.60 -17.87
CA SER A 31 -8.28 7.55 -17.69
C SER A 31 -9.61 6.92 -18.10
N VAL A 32 -9.67 6.38 -19.31
CA VAL A 32 -10.91 5.84 -19.89
C VAL A 32 -11.33 4.59 -19.12
N ARG A 33 -10.37 3.71 -18.76
CA ARG A 33 -10.67 2.52 -17.95
C ARG A 33 -11.24 2.88 -16.57
N LEU A 34 -10.71 3.92 -15.93
CA LEU A 34 -11.20 4.38 -14.63
C LEU A 34 -12.62 4.92 -14.75
N GLU A 35 -12.88 5.73 -15.77
CA GLU A 35 -14.21 6.28 -16.06
C GLU A 35 -15.23 5.17 -16.34
N GLU A 36 -14.92 4.19 -17.18
CA GLU A 36 -15.83 3.08 -17.46
C GLU A 36 -16.09 2.20 -16.24
N PHE A 37 -15.08 1.94 -15.40
CA PHE A 37 -15.26 1.22 -14.14
C PHE A 37 -16.16 2.00 -13.18
N THR A 38 -15.97 3.32 -13.09
CA THR A 38 -16.83 4.16 -12.26
C THR A 38 -18.25 4.22 -12.73
N HIS A 39 -18.54 4.21 -14.03
CA HIS A 39 -19.92 4.23 -14.51
C HIS A 39 -20.57 2.83 -14.52
N GLY A 40 -19.76 1.78 -14.68
CA GLY A 40 -20.26 0.41 -14.82
C GLY A 40 -20.42 -0.38 -13.53
N ILE A 41 -19.71 -0.03 -12.46
CA ILE A 41 -19.69 -0.79 -11.19
C ILE A 41 -19.99 0.10 -9.99
N LEU A 42 -19.49 1.33 -9.97
CA LEU A 42 -19.83 2.28 -8.92
C LEU A 42 -21.09 3.05 -9.37
N PRO A 43 -22.12 3.23 -8.53
CA PRO A 43 -23.23 4.09 -8.91
C PRO A 43 -22.72 5.54 -9.02
N ASP A 44 -23.11 6.24 -10.09
CA ASP A 44 -22.95 7.69 -10.28
C ASP A 44 -23.38 8.46 -9.00
N GLU A 45 -22.79 9.63 -8.72
CA GLU A 45 -23.20 10.48 -7.59
C GLU A 45 -24.70 10.84 -7.65
N ALA A 46 -25.31 10.93 -8.84
CA ALA A 46 -26.76 11.08 -8.97
C ALA A 46 -27.54 9.79 -8.62
N HIS A 47 -26.95 8.61 -8.85
CA HIS A 47 -27.48 7.32 -8.41
C HIS A 47 -27.28 7.09 -6.90
N PHE A 48 -26.30 7.76 -6.27
CA PHE A 48 -26.10 7.73 -4.83
C PHE A 48 -27.31 8.31 -4.07
N HIS A 49 -27.98 9.33 -4.63
CA HIS A 49 -29.21 9.87 -4.04
C HIS A 49 -30.40 8.91 -4.16
N ARG A 50 -30.53 8.15 -5.25
CA ARG A 50 -31.59 7.14 -5.40
C ARG A 50 -31.33 5.89 -4.53
N GLN A 51 -30.07 5.49 -4.35
CA GLN A 51 -29.70 4.45 -3.39
C GLN A 51 -29.72 4.94 -1.93
N SER A 52 -29.78 6.24 -1.68
CA SER A 52 -29.95 6.78 -0.32
C SER A 52 -31.34 6.48 0.27
N GLU A 53 -32.36 6.33 -0.59
CA GLU A 53 -33.69 5.86 -0.18
C GLU A 53 -33.68 4.33 0.06
N LEU A 54 -32.92 3.57 -0.74
CA LEU A 54 -32.70 2.13 -0.51
C LEU A 54 -31.73 1.85 0.66
N ARG A 55 -30.91 2.81 1.09
CA ARG A 55 -30.04 2.71 2.28
C ARG A 55 -30.86 2.48 3.55
N GLY A 56 -32.10 2.96 3.64
CA GLY A 56 -32.97 2.61 4.78
C GLY A 56 -33.13 1.09 4.96
N GLN A 57 -33.07 0.32 3.88
CA GLN A 57 -33.18 -1.14 3.87
C GLN A 57 -31.81 -1.84 3.71
N PHE A 58 -30.86 -1.26 2.97
CA PHE A 58 -29.53 -1.83 2.72
C PHE A 58 -28.51 -1.53 3.84
N LEU A 59 -28.75 -0.54 4.72
CA LEU A 59 -27.87 -0.27 5.88
C LEU A 59 -27.91 -1.39 6.93
N ALA A 60 -28.95 -2.23 6.93
CA ALA A 60 -28.97 -3.45 7.73
C ALA A 60 -27.97 -4.52 7.21
N ASP A 61 -27.69 -4.54 5.90
CA ASP A 61 -26.81 -5.50 5.23
C ASP A 61 -25.39 -4.95 4.99
N GLY A 62 -25.21 -3.63 4.94
CA GLY A 62 -23.88 -3.01 4.81
C GLY A 62 -22.93 -3.33 5.97
N ALA A 63 -23.49 -3.59 7.17
CA ALA A 63 -22.73 -4.07 8.33
C ALA A 63 -22.26 -5.52 8.19
N GLN A 64 -22.84 -6.30 7.27
CA GLN A 64 -22.47 -7.70 6.99
C GLN A 64 -21.42 -7.82 5.88
N LEU A 65 -21.07 -6.71 5.19
CA LEU A 65 -20.05 -6.74 4.16
C LEU A 65 -18.66 -6.87 4.78
N ALA A 66 -17.88 -7.84 4.28
CA ALA A 66 -16.50 -8.07 4.69
C ALA A 66 -15.58 -6.84 4.50
N PHE A 67 -15.92 -5.95 3.55
CA PHE A 67 -15.17 -4.73 3.24
C PHE A 67 -16.02 -3.68 2.51
N HIS A 68 -15.59 -2.42 2.57
CA HIS A 68 -16.18 -1.32 1.81
C HIS A 68 -15.42 -1.08 0.49
N LEU A 69 -16.16 -0.86 -0.60
CA LEU A 69 -15.61 -0.48 -1.90
C LEU A 69 -15.65 1.04 -2.05
N ILE A 70 -14.48 1.66 -2.17
CA ILE A 70 -14.33 3.11 -2.34
C ILE A 70 -13.34 3.36 -3.48
N GLN A 71 -13.68 4.25 -4.39
CA GLN A 71 -12.76 4.69 -5.43
C GLN A 71 -11.63 5.53 -4.83
N ARG A 72 -10.39 5.18 -5.19
CA ARG A 72 -9.23 5.98 -4.81
C ARG A 72 -9.26 7.32 -5.55
N LYS A 73 -9.27 8.42 -4.80
CA LYS A 73 -9.14 9.78 -5.36
C LYS A 73 -7.73 9.95 -5.94
N MET A 74 -7.66 10.24 -7.24
CA MET A 74 -6.41 10.48 -7.95
C MET A 74 -6.09 11.98 -7.96
N GLN A 75 -4.80 12.33 -7.99
CA GLN A 75 -4.32 13.71 -8.13
C GLN A 75 -3.40 13.84 -9.33
N LEU A 76 -3.26 15.06 -9.83
CA LEU A 76 -2.35 15.37 -10.93
C LEU A 76 -0.89 15.23 -10.47
N PRO A 77 0.06 14.88 -11.36
CA PRO A 77 1.46 14.66 -10.99
C PRO A 77 2.14 15.87 -10.33
N HIS A 78 1.75 17.09 -10.73
CA HIS A 78 2.31 18.34 -10.18
C HIS A 78 1.70 18.73 -8.82
N ALA A 79 0.66 18.04 -8.35
CA ALA A 79 0.03 18.29 -7.04
C ALA A 79 0.74 17.54 -5.89
N ILE A 80 2.03 17.27 -6.03
CA ILE A 80 2.78 16.45 -5.08
C ILE A 80 2.87 17.09 -3.69
N ASN A 81 3.04 18.42 -3.60
CA ASN A 81 3.06 19.12 -2.32
C ASN A 81 1.69 19.02 -1.63
N PHE A 82 0.62 19.28 -2.37
CA PHE A 82 -0.75 19.13 -1.87
C PHE A 82 -1.04 17.70 -1.37
N MET A 83 -0.48 16.67 -2.03
CA MET A 83 -0.59 15.31 -1.54
C MET A 83 0.03 15.18 -0.13
N PHE A 84 1.27 15.63 0.07
CA PHE A 84 1.96 15.52 1.35
C PHE A 84 1.35 16.38 2.46
N ASP A 85 0.93 17.60 2.13
CA ASP A 85 0.48 18.57 3.12
C ASP A 85 -0.98 18.33 3.53
N GLU A 86 -1.85 17.98 2.57
CA GLU A 86 -3.30 18.00 2.78
C GLU A 86 -3.96 16.63 2.71
N ILE A 87 -3.48 15.73 1.85
CA ILE A 87 -4.15 14.45 1.60
C ILE A 87 -3.60 13.35 2.51
N LEU A 88 -2.29 13.12 2.46
CA LEU A 88 -1.65 11.99 3.15
C LEU A 88 -1.87 12.00 4.67
N PRO A 89 -1.77 13.13 5.39
CA PRO A 89 -1.98 13.16 6.84
C PRO A 89 -3.42 12.85 7.27
N LYS A 90 -4.39 13.04 6.37
CA LYS A 90 -5.83 12.86 6.64
C LYS A 90 -6.33 11.48 6.21
N LEU A 91 -5.46 10.60 5.71
CA LEU A 91 -5.86 9.27 5.28
C LEU A 91 -6.26 8.40 6.49
N PRO A 92 -7.37 7.64 6.40
CA PRO A 92 -7.83 6.75 7.49
C PRO A 92 -7.08 5.40 7.54
N HIS A 93 -5.87 5.36 6.99
CA HIS A 93 -5.03 4.18 6.84
C HIS A 93 -3.57 4.60 6.65
N GLY A 94 -2.65 3.68 6.97
CA GLY A 94 -1.22 3.91 6.77
C GLY A 94 -0.88 4.16 5.30
N ASN A 95 -0.02 5.15 5.07
CA ASN A 95 0.58 5.43 3.77
C ASN A 95 2.01 4.89 3.74
N GLY A 96 2.42 4.25 2.64
CA GLY A 96 3.78 3.75 2.45
C GLY A 96 4.44 4.29 1.19
N GLY A 97 4.11 5.53 0.82
CA GLY A 97 4.61 6.23 -0.37
C GLY A 97 3.56 6.57 -1.43
N LEU A 98 4.06 6.91 -2.61
CA LEU A 98 3.28 7.38 -3.75
C LEU A 98 3.28 6.35 -4.88
N ILE A 99 2.17 6.32 -5.63
CA ILE A 99 2.04 5.55 -6.87
C ILE A 99 1.64 6.52 -7.97
N SER A 100 2.45 6.63 -9.01
CA SER A 100 2.13 7.37 -10.22
C SER A 100 1.78 6.38 -11.33
N ALA A 101 0.69 6.62 -12.02
CA ALA A 101 0.26 5.81 -13.17
C ALA A 101 0.08 6.75 -14.37
N CYS A 102 0.65 6.38 -15.51
CA CYS A 102 0.47 7.15 -16.73
C CYS A 102 -1.00 7.13 -17.18
N LYS A 103 -1.51 8.31 -17.55
CA LYS A 103 -2.91 8.51 -17.99
C LYS A 103 -3.21 7.81 -19.33
N ILE A 104 -2.21 7.77 -20.21
CA ILE A 104 -2.39 7.51 -21.65
C ILE A 104 -2.06 6.05 -21.99
N THR A 105 -1.09 5.45 -21.29
CA THR A 105 -0.60 4.13 -21.67
C THR A 105 -1.61 3.04 -21.31
N PRO A 106 -1.76 2.01 -22.17
CA PRO A 106 -2.50 0.81 -21.84
C PRO A 106 -1.95 0.13 -20.60
N TYR A 107 -2.74 -0.77 -20.00
CA TYR A 107 -2.23 -1.55 -18.87
C TYR A 107 -1.34 -2.68 -19.35
N VAL A 108 -0.18 -2.82 -18.70
CA VAL A 108 0.71 -3.95 -18.95
C VAL A 108 0.61 -4.94 -17.79
N SER A 109 0.37 -6.21 -18.11
CA SER A 109 0.45 -7.27 -17.10
C SER A 109 1.91 -7.47 -16.67
N ARG A 110 2.14 -7.77 -15.38
CA ARG A 110 3.48 -7.87 -14.75
C ARG A 110 4.14 -6.50 -14.56
N THR A 111 5.41 -6.36 -14.95
CA THR A 111 6.20 -5.15 -14.75
C THR A 111 5.82 -4.10 -15.79
N ASP A 112 5.28 -2.99 -15.32
CA ASP A 112 4.89 -1.85 -16.16
C ASP A 112 5.81 -0.66 -15.86
N GLN A 113 6.57 -0.24 -16.87
CA GLN A 113 7.49 0.90 -16.76
C GLN A 113 6.75 2.25 -16.61
N HIS A 114 5.46 2.29 -16.91
CA HIS A 114 4.63 3.48 -16.80
C HIS A 114 3.91 3.60 -15.44
N ILE A 115 4.12 2.62 -14.55
CA ILE A 115 3.65 2.65 -13.16
C ILE A 115 4.85 2.80 -12.23
N LEU A 116 5.00 3.99 -11.66
CA LEU A 116 6.09 4.31 -10.76
C LEU A 116 5.64 4.18 -9.32
N ARG A 117 6.44 3.52 -8.50
CA ARG A 117 6.26 3.44 -7.04
C ARG A 117 7.39 4.19 -6.36
N TRP A 118 7.04 5.21 -5.60
CA TRP A 118 7.98 5.95 -4.78
C TRP A 118 7.73 5.65 -3.30
N LYS A 119 8.83 5.51 -2.54
CA LYS A 119 8.84 5.40 -1.08
C LYS A 119 9.87 6.38 -0.52
N PRO A 120 9.61 7.00 0.64
CA PRO A 120 10.63 7.77 1.34
C PRO A 120 11.87 6.91 1.62
N PRO A 121 13.10 7.46 1.53
CA PRO A 121 14.33 6.69 1.76
C PRO A 121 14.37 6.02 3.14
N TYR A 122 13.86 6.69 4.18
CA TYR A 122 13.85 6.16 5.55
C TYR A 122 12.88 4.98 5.74
N GLU A 123 11.92 4.76 4.82
CA GLU A 123 11.06 3.55 4.82
C GLU A 123 11.65 2.40 3.98
N LYS A 124 12.77 2.62 3.30
CA LYS A 124 13.47 1.56 2.57
C LYS A 124 14.47 0.90 3.51
N THR A 125 13.94 0.03 4.37
CA THR A 125 14.74 -0.75 5.32
C THR A 125 15.31 -2.00 4.65
N ILE A 126 16.45 -2.47 5.18
CA ILE A 126 17.05 -3.75 4.87
C ILE A 126 17.21 -4.48 6.20
N ASP A 127 16.78 -5.74 6.25
CA ASP A 127 16.91 -6.56 7.45
C ASP A 127 18.32 -7.18 7.51
N PHE A 128 19.02 -6.96 8.62
CA PHE A 128 20.35 -7.50 8.89
C PHE A 128 20.32 -8.42 10.11
N ARG A 129 21.21 -9.40 10.13
CA ARG A 129 21.52 -10.15 11.36
C ARG A 129 22.50 -9.33 12.20
N LEU A 130 22.08 -8.95 13.39
CA LEU A 130 22.94 -8.28 14.37
C LEU A 130 23.94 -9.30 14.97
N ARG A 131 25.23 -8.95 15.03
CA ARG A 131 26.26 -9.67 15.79
C ARG A 131 26.93 -8.72 16.76
N ILE A 132 26.94 -9.07 18.04
CA ILE A 132 27.76 -8.39 19.06
C ILE A 132 29.17 -8.98 18.97
N VAL A 133 30.18 -8.13 18.79
CA VAL A 133 31.57 -8.57 18.52
C VAL A 133 32.33 -8.78 19.82
N THR A 134 32.27 -7.82 20.73
CA THR A 134 32.96 -7.86 22.03
C THR A 134 32.11 -7.25 23.13
N PHE A 135 32.26 -7.79 24.33
CA PHE A 135 31.81 -7.19 25.58
C PHE A 135 33.03 -6.47 26.18
N PRO A 136 33.05 -5.13 26.23
CA PRO A 136 34.21 -4.41 26.75
C PRO A 136 34.34 -4.65 28.25
N MET A 137 35.55 -4.91 28.72
CA MET A 137 35.84 -4.95 30.16
C MET A 137 35.80 -3.54 30.74
N THR A 138 35.31 -3.43 31.97
CA THR A 138 35.24 -2.19 32.76
C THR A 138 35.95 -2.44 34.08
N GLU A 139 36.65 -1.43 34.60
CA GLU A 139 37.40 -1.51 35.86
C GLU A 139 36.95 -0.38 36.80
N ASP A 140 36.65 -0.73 38.05
CA ASP A 140 36.39 0.22 39.14
C ASP A 140 37.09 -0.20 40.44
N SER A 141 36.68 0.38 41.58
CA SER A 141 37.28 0.08 42.88
C SER A 141 37.15 -1.38 43.32
N ASP A 142 36.18 -2.10 42.77
CA ASP A 142 35.83 -3.46 43.16
C ASP A 142 36.42 -4.52 42.20
N GLY A 143 37.09 -4.09 41.13
CA GLY A 143 37.84 -4.93 40.19
C GLY A 143 37.42 -4.77 38.72
N GLU A 144 37.89 -5.69 37.88
CA GLU A 144 37.53 -5.76 36.46
C GLU A 144 36.29 -6.65 36.26
N TYR A 145 35.32 -6.17 35.48
CA TYR A 145 34.08 -6.88 35.18
C TYR A 145 33.61 -6.61 33.74
N ASP A 146 32.76 -7.50 33.24
CA ASP A 146 32.11 -7.33 31.94
C ASP A 146 31.23 -6.07 31.93
N GLY A 147 31.52 -5.14 31.03
CA GLY A 147 30.76 -3.91 30.82
C GLY A 147 29.45 -4.17 30.07
N TRP A 148 28.53 -4.98 30.62
CA TRP A 148 27.23 -5.30 30.01
C TRP A 148 26.38 -4.07 29.65
N ILE A 149 26.60 -2.95 30.34
CA ILE A 149 25.88 -1.68 30.15
C ILE A 149 26.67 -0.74 29.23
N SER A 150 27.94 -1.07 28.94
CA SER A 150 28.83 -0.28 28.09
C SER A 150 28.45 -0.40 26.62
N LYS A 151 28.91 0.55 25.80
CA LYS A 151 28.67 0.51 24.35
C LYS A 151 29.42 -0.68 23.73
N HIS A 152 28.67 -1.60 23.13
CA HIS A 152 29.23 -2.77 22.45
C HIS A 152 29.53 -2.46 20.99
N GLU A 153 30.57 -3.09 20.46
CA GLU A 153 30.79 -3.13 19.02
C GLU A 153 29.78 -4.11 18.39
N ILE A 154 29.05 -3.62 17.39
CA ILE A 154 28.04 -4.39 16.67
C ILE A 154 28.38 -4.45 15.18
N GLU A 155 28.15 -5.61 14.59
CA GLU A 155 28.22 -5.84 13.15
C GLU A 155 26.84 -6.16 12.59
N LEU A 156 26.59 -5.72 11.36
CA LEU A 156 25.38 -6.01 10.61
C LEU A 156 25.73 -6.97 9.48
N LEU A 157 25.21 -8.20 9.57
CA LEU A 157 25.51 -9.27 8.62
C LEU A 157 24.35 -9.45 7.64
N ALA A 158 24.68 -9.56 6.35
CA ALA A 158 23.73 -9.87 5.29
C ALA A 158 23.72 -11.39 4.99
N HIS A 159 22.54 -11.94 4.78
CA HIS A 159 22.38 -13.34 4.38
C HIS A 159 22.70 -13.52 2.89
N HIS A 160 23.66 -14.39 2.57
CA HIS A 160 24.12 -14.64 1.20
C HIS A 160 23.59 -15.96 0.61
N GLY A 161 22.63 -16.62 1.26
CA GLY A 161 22.23 -17.99 0.95
C GLY A 161 23.08 -19.02 1.69
N ASP A 162 22.59 -20.24 1.76
CA ASP A 162 23.34 -21.38 2.28
C ASP A 162 24.47 -21.68 1.27
N LYS A 163 25.71 -21.38 1.64
CA LYS A 163 26.90 -21.66 0.83
C LYS A 163 27.67 -22.86 1.35
N ASP A 164 26.94 -23.86 1.84
CA ASP A 164 27.41 -25.23 2.00
C ASP A 164 26.84 -26.11 0.87
N GLN A 165 27.25 -25.75 -0.35
CA GLN A 165 27.96 -26.63 -1.28
C GLN A 165 29.28 -25.96 -1.67
#